data_AF-A0A3D4JHQ7-F1
#
_entry.id   AF-A0A3D4JHQ7-F1
#
_cell.length_a   1.000
_cell.length_b   1.000
_cell.length_c   1.000
_cell.angle_alpha   90.00
_cell.angle_beta   90.00
_cell.angle_gamma   90.00
#
_symmetry.space_group_name_H-M   'P 1'
#
loop_
_entity.id
_entity.type
_entity.pdbx_description
1 polymer ?
#
loop_
_entity_poly.entity_id
_entity_poly.type
_entity_poly.pdbx_seq_one_letter_code
_entity_poly.pdbx_strand_id
1 'polypeptide(L)'
;MKLNSKSIEAKLMLTSRATFLSAIALFAGATVLIMTHYSMWMIAGLLFTIGAVLFLISAIAPGILIITKHPNLAYAWRNGIYPLAFSDTPWELLSSKQRKLVYIDSIISLFVVIVFIIWFISEQYMS
;
A
#
# COMPACT_ATOMS: atom_id res chain seq x y z
N MET A 1 25.02 13.69 -9.44
CA MET A 1 24.12 14.26 -8.41
C MET A 1 23.86 13.17 -7.37
N LYS A 2 24.51 13.20 -6.20
CA LYS A 2 24.28 12.19 -5.14
C LYS A 2 22.92 12.47 -4.51
N LEU A 3 21.90 11.69 -4.89
CA LEU A 3 20.61 11.73 -4.22
C LEU A 3 20.83 11.35 -2.75
N ASN A 4 20.48 12.26 -1.84
CA ASN A 4 20.56 12.04 -0.40
C ASN A 4 19.49 10.98 -0.02
N SER A 5 19.89 9.85 0.54
CA SER A 5 18.99 8.73 0.89
C SER A 5 17.79 9.18 1.73
N LYS A 6 18.01 10.12 2.65
CA LYS A 6 16.94 10.72 3.47
C LYS A 6 15.86 11.45 2.65
N SER A 7 16.26 12.07 1.54
CA SER A 7 15.31 12.76 0.64
C SER A 7 14.45 11.77 -0.14
N ILE A 8 14.99 10.60 -0.47
CA ILE A 8 14.24 9.52 -1.13
C ILE A 8 13.23 8.92 -0.15
N GLU A 9 13.66 8.62 1.08
CA GLU A 9 12.79 8.07 2.12
C GLU A 9 11.61 9.00 2.45
N ALA A 10 11.88 10.30 2.61
CA ALA A 10 10.83 11.29 2.86
C ALA A 10 9.82 11.40 1.70
N LYS A 11 10.31 11.43 0.45
CA LYS A 11 9.44 11.43 -0.74
C LYS A 11 8.62 10.16 -0.82
N LEU A 12 9.24 9.01 -0.57
CA LEU A 12 8.59 7.72 -0.64
C LEU A 12 7.48 7.58 0.43
N MET A 13 7.73 8.08 1.64
CA MET A 13 6.74 8.14 2.72
C MET A 13 5.55 9.03 2.34
N LEU A 14 5.80 10.20 1.74
CA LEU A 14 4.73 11.07 1.25
C LEU A 14 3.93 10.41 0.13
N THR A 15 4.62 9.75 -0.81
CA THR A 15 3.98 9.00 -1.89
C THR A 15 3.12 7.88 -1.34
N SER A 16 3.64 7.05 -0.43
CA SER A 16 2.88 5.92 0.12
C SER A 16 1.66 6.39 0.92
N ARG A 17 1.80 7.47 1.69
CA ARG A 17 0.70 8.12 2.41
C ARG A 17 -0.36 8.64 1.44
N ALA A 18 0.05 9.35 0.39
CA ALA A 18 -0.87 9.89 -0.61
C ALA A 18 -1.60 8.77 -1.36
N THR A 19 -0.90 7.71 -1.76
CA THR A 19 -1.49 6.54 -2.42
C THR A 19 -2.55 5.89 -1.54
N PHE A 20 -2.22 5.64 -0.26
CA PHE A 20 -3.13 4.98 0.66
C PHE A 20 -4.36 5.84 1.00
N LEU A 21 -4.16 7.12 1.32
CA LEU A 21 -5.26 8.04 1.61
C LEU A 21 -6.14 8.29 0.38
N SER A 22 -5.55 8.34 -0.82
CA SER A 22 -6.32 8.45 -2.06
C SER A 22 -7.18 7.21 -2.29
N ALA A 23 -6.66 6.01 -2.01
CA ALA A 23 -7.45 4.78 -2.09
C ALA A 23 -8.67 4.84 -1.15
N ILE A 24 -8.47 5.24 0.11
CA ILE A 24 -9.55 5.40 1.10
C ILE A 24 -10.57 6.45 0.63
N ALA A 25 -10.10 7.61 0.16
CA ALA A 25 -10.97 8.68 -0.31
C ALA A 25 -11.83 8.25 -1.51
N LEU A 26 -11.26 7.46 -2.43
CA LEU A 26 -11.98 6.90 -3.57
C LEU A 26 -13.04 5.88 -3.13
N PHE A 27 -12.74 4.99 -2.19
CA PHE A 27 -13.73 4.07 -1.63
C PHE A 27 -14.87 4.80 -0.92
N ALA A 28 -14.55 5.81 -0.11
CA ALA A 28 -15.54 6.63 0.55
C ALA A 28 -16.40 7.38 -0.47
N GLY A 29 -15.79 7.97 -1.51
CA GLY A 29 -16.50 8.66 -2.58
C GLY A 29 -17.42 7.73 -3.38
N ALA A 30 -16.96 6.53 -3.72
CA ALA A 30 -17.77 5.50 -4.38
C ALA A 30 -18.98 5.12 -3.51
N THR A 31 -18.77 4.91 -2.22
CA THR A 31 -19.83 4.56 -1.26
C THR A 31 -20.87 5.67 -1.15
N VAL A 32 -20.43 6.93 -1.00
CA VAL A 32 -21.33 8.09 -0.93
C VAL A 32 -22.15 8.19 -2.22
N LEU A 33 -21.53 8.06 -3.39
CA LEU A 33 -22.23 8.14 -4.68
C LEU A 33 -23.28 7.04 -4.84
N ILE A 34 -22.98 5.81 -4.42
CA ILE A 34 -23.95 4.70 -4.44
C ILE A 34 -25.16 5.03 -3.56
N MET A 35 -24.92 5.58 -2.36
CA MET A 35 -25.97 5.89 -1.41
C MET A 35 -26.83 7.08 -1.83
N THR A 36 -26.26 8.10 -2.47
CA THR A 36 -26.98 9.33 -2.83
C THR A 36 -27.57 9.31 -4.23
N HIS A 37 -26.92 8.64 -5.18
CA HIS A 37 -27.27 8.67 -6.59
C HIS A 37 -27.18 7.29 -7.22
N TYR A 38 -28.28 6.52 -7.07
CA TYR A 38 -28.49 5.21 -7.69
C TYR A 38 -28.41 5.19 -9.24
N SER A 39 -28.22 6.31 -9.93
CA SER A 39 -27.98 6.34 -11.38
C SER A 39 -26.49 6.43 -11.74
N MET A 40 -25.61 6.71 -10.77
CA MET A 40 -24.17 6.93 -10.99
C MET A 40 -23.31 5.68 -10.72
N TRP A 41 -23.87 4.49 -10.87
CA TRP A 41 -23.16 3.22 -10.62
C TRP A 41 -21.87 3.06 -11.44
N MET A 42 -21.85 3.53 -12.68
CA MET A 42 -20.64 3.47 -13.51
C MET A 42 -19.50 4.30 -12.92
N ILE A 43 -19.81 5.51 -12.43
CA ILE A 43 -18.82 6.41 -11.82
C ILE A 43 -18.35 5.82 -10.49
N ALA A 44 -19.28 5.33 -9.66
CA ALA A 44 -18.94 4.68 -8.40
C ALA A 44 -18.09 3.42 -8.61
N GLY A 45 -18.41 2.59 -9.61
CA GLY A 45 -17.64 1.41 -9.99
C GLY A 45 -16.23 1.78 -10.45
N LEU A 46 -16.09 2.86 -11.24
CA LEU A 46 -14.78 3.36 -11.66
C LEU A 46 -13.95 3.85 -10.47
N LEU A 47 -14.53 4.65 -9.57
CA LEU A 47 -13.85 5.11 -8.35
C LEU A 47 -13.42 3.94 -7.48
N PHE A 48 -14.29 2.94 -7.31
CA PHE A 48 -13.99 1.72 -6.57
C PHE A 48 -12.81 0.96 -7.21
N THR A 49 -12.80 0.85 -8.53
CA THR A 49 -11.73 0.15 -9.28
C THR A 49 -10.40 0.88 -9.12
N ILE A 50 -10.37 2.20 -9.28
CA ILE A 50 -9.14 3.00 -9.10
C ILE A 50 -8.67 2.91 -7.64
N GLY A 51 -9.59 3.00 -6.68
CA GLY A 51 -9.30 2.83 -5.25
C GLY A 51 -8.68 1.47 -4.95
N ALA A 52 -9.22 0.40 -5.53
CA ALA A 52 -8.69 -0.95 -5.40
C ALA A 52 -7.27 -1.06 -5.97
N VAL A 53 -7.00 -0.51 -7.15
CA VAL A 53 -5.65 -0.49 -7.73
C VAL A 53 -4.66 0.25 -6.81
N LEU A 54 -5.01 1.43 -6.30
CA LEU A 54 -4.14 2.18 -5.39
C LEU A 54 -3.91 1.41 -4.08
N PHE A 55 -4.94 0.78 -3.53
CA PHE A 55 -4.83 -0.04 -2.33
C PHE A 55 -3.90 -1.25 -2.53
N LEU A 56 -4.01 -1.93 -3.68
CA LEU A 56 -3.12 -3.03 -4.06
C LEU A 56 -1.68 -2.54 -4.19
N ILE A 57 -1.44 -1.39 -4.82
CA ILE A 57 -0.09 -0.78 -4.90
C ILE A 57 0.46 -0.52 -3.49
N SER A 58 -0.35 0.07 -2.60
CA SER A 58 0.03 0.31 -1.19
C SER A 58 0.44 -0.97 -0.47
N ALA A 59 -0.21 -2.10 -0.76
CA ALA A 59 0.04 -3.39 -0.11
C ALA A 59 1.21 -4.19 -0.73
N ILE A 60 1.41 -4.11 -2.04
CA ILE A 60 2.43 -4.86 -2.79
C ILE A 60 3.81 -4.18 -2.72
N ALA A 61 3.86 -2.85 -2.84
CA ALA A 61 5.10 -2.09 -2.91
C ALA A 61 6.13 -2.40 -1.81
N PRO A 62 5.78 -2.50 -0.50
CA PRO A 62 6.78 -2.80 0.52
C PRO A 62 7.37 -4.20 0.36
N GLY A 63 6.58 -5.19 -0.06
CA GLY A 63 7.08 -6.54 -0.35
C GLY A 63 8.05 -6.58 -1.53
N ILE A 64 7.75 -5.85 -2.62
CA ILE A 64 8.67 -5.71 -3.76
C ILE A 64 9.98 -5.05 -3.32
N LEU A 65 9.92 -4.01 -2.49
CA LEU A 65 11.11 -3.32 -1.98
C LEU A 65 11.98 -4.25 -1.12
N ILE A 66 11.38 -5.17 -0.35
CA ILE A 66 12.11 -6.20 0.38
C ILE A 66 12.80 -7.19 -0.58
N ILE A 67 12.09 -7.71 -1.59
CA ILE A 67 12.64 -8.67 -2.57
C ILE A 67 13.80 -8.06 -3.36
N THR A 68 13.69 -6.78 -3.70
CA THR A 68 14.73 -6.00 -4.40
C THR A 68 15.86 -5.52 -3.47
N LYS A 69 15.91 -5.98 -2.21
CA LYS A 69 16.96 -5.69 -1.22
C LYS A 69 17.03 -4.22 -0.77
N HIS A 70 15.89 -3.52 -0.74
CA HIS A 70 15.77 -2.15 -0.25
C HIS A 70 14.85 -2.04 0.99
N PRO A 71 15.24 -2.65 2.13
CA PRO A 71 14.38 -2.72 3.31
C PRO A 71 14.17 -1.37 4.02
N ASN A 72 15.11 -0.43 3.89
CA ASN A 72 14.95 0.93 4.38
C ASN A 72 13.83 1.68 3.64
N LEU A 73 13.71 1.45 2.33
CA LEU A 73 12.64 2.02 1.52
C LEU A 73 11.29 1.34 1.83
N ALA A 74 11.28 0.02 2.05
CA ALA A 74 10.08 -0.69 2.49
C ALA A 74 9.57 -0.14 3.85
N TYR A 75 10.49 0.15 4.77
CA TYR A 75 10.19 0.81 6.03
C TYR A 75 9.59 2.21 5.84
N ALA A 76 10.23 3.06 5.02
CA ALA A 76 9.71 4.39 4.74
C ALA A 76 8.31 4.35 4.09
N TRP A 77 8.09 3.42 3.17
CA TRP A 77 6.78 3.18 2.57
C TRP A 77 5.74 2.81 3.63
N ARG A 78 6.06 1.86 4.51
CA ARG A 78 5.21 1.41 5.60
C ARG A 78 4.90 2.51 6.61
N ASN A 79 5.88 3.35 6.93
CA ASN A 79 5.69 4.49 7.82
C ASN A 79 4.67 5.50 7.25
N GLY A 80 4.63 5.68 5.93
CA GLY A 80 3.62 6.54 5.32
C GLY A 80 2.19 5.97 5.37
N ILE A 81 2.03 4.64 5.42
CA ILE A 81 0.73 3.98 5.57
C ILE A 81 0.30 3.95 7.05
N TYR A 82 1.20 3.55 7.94
CA TYR A 82 0.94 3.35 9.36
C TYR A 82 1.91 4.16 10.24
N PRO A 83 1.80 5.50 10.26
CA PRO A 83 2.72 6.35 11.01
C PRO A 83 2.66 6.18 12.53
N LEU A 84 1.62 5.52 13.05
CA LEU A 84 1.48 5.20 14.48
C LEU A 84 2.12 3.85 14.85
N ALA A 85 2.29 2.95 13.87
CA ALA A 85 2.84 1.61 14.10
C ALA A 85 4.37 1.57 13.91
N PHE A 86 4.91 2.47 13.09
CA PHE A 86 6.33 2.62 12.82
C PHE A 86 6.83 3.93 13.42
N SER A 87 8.04 3.93 13.99
CA SER A 87 8.60 5.13 14.61
C SER A 87 9.33 5.99 13.57
N ASP A 88 9.52 7.28 13.86
CA ASP A 88 10.41 8.14 13.05
C ASP A 88 11.90 7.78 13.22
N THR A 89 12.20 6.66 13.89
CA THR A 89 13.56 6.15 14.04
C THR A 89 14.11 5.73 12.68
N PRO A 90 15.28 6.26 12.26
CA PRO A 90 15.95 5.82 11.04
C PRO A 90 16.17 4.30 11.02
N TRP A 91 16.07 3.70 9.83
CA TRP A 91 16.25 2.26 9.63
C TRP A 91 17.52 1.70 10.30
N GLU A 92 18.62 2.44 10.20
CA GLU A 92 19.93 2.11 10.76
C GLU A 92 19.93 1.98 12.30
N LEU A 93 19.01 2.68 12.97
CA LEU A 93 18.88 2.69 14.43
C LEU A 93 17.78 1.74 14.94
N LEU A 94 17.04 1.08 14.04
CA LEU A 94 16.04 0.09 14.43
C LEU A 94 16.67 -1.15 15.07
N SER A 95 16.05 -1.63 16.14
CA SER A 95 16.39 -2.91 16.74
C SER A 95 16.16 -4.09 15.78
N SER A 96 16.87 -5.20 15.96
CA SER A 96 16.69 -6.40 15.13
C SER A 96 15.24 -6.93 15.14
N LYS A 97 14.51 -6.76 16.25
CA LYS A 97 13.09 -7.13 16.35
C LYS A 97 12.22 -6.27 15.45
N GLN A 98 12.40 -4.95 15.48
CA GLN A 98 11.64 -4.02 14.63
C GLN A 98 11.92 -4.26 13.15
N ARG A 99 13.20 -4.46 12.77
CA ARG A 99 13.54 -4.81 11.39
C ARG A 99 12.82 -6.09 10.96
N LYS A 100 12.87 -7.15 11.78
CA LYS A 100 12.19 -8.42 11.49
C LYS A 100 10.69 -8.24 11.29
N LEU A 101 10.04 -7.39 12.09
CA LEU A 101 8.61 -7.06 11.90
C LEU A 101 8.35 -6.43 10.54
N VAL A 102 9.17 -5.48 10.10
CA VAL A 102 9.03 -4.84 8.78
C VAL A 102 9.16 -5.87 7.64
N TYR A 103 10.13 -6.78 7.74
CA TYR A 103 10.28 -7.88 6.77
C TYR A 103 9.04 -8.76 6.72
N ILE A 104 8.59 -9.25 7.88
CA ILE A 104 7.45 -10.15 7.98
C ILE A 104 6.19 -9.47 7.45
N ASP A 105 5.89 -8.27 7.93
CA ASP A 105 4.70 -7.51 7.55
C ASP A 105 4.68 -7.20 6.03
N SER A 106 5.81 -6.81 5.46
CA SER A 106 5.93 -6.54 4.02
C SER A 106 5.72 -7.78 3.15
N ILE A 107 6.29 -8.93 3.56
CA ILE A 107 6.17 -10.19 2.83
C ILE A 107 4.76 -10.79 2.99
N ILE A 108 4.18 -10.75 4.19
CA ILE A 108 2.81 -11.22 4.42
C ILE A 108 1.83 -10.42 3.57
N SER A 109 1.94 -9.09 3.57
CA SER A 109 1.07 -8.22 2.77
C SER A 109 1.15 -8.53 1.28
N LEU A 110 2.36 -8.74 0.75
CA LEU A 110 2.54 -9.17 -0.63
C LEU A 110 1.91 -10.55 -0.89
N PHE A 111 2.16 -11.51 0.00
CA PHE A 111 1.64 -12.87 -0.14
C PHE A 111 0.11 -12.89 -0.11
N VAL A 112 -0.52 -12.17 0.81
CA VAL A 112 -1.99 -12.04 0.90
C VAL A 112 -2.56 -11.49 -0.39
N VAL A 113 -1.93 -10.47 -0.97
CA VAL A 113 -2.39 -9.89 -2.25
C VAL A 113 -2.24 -10.89 -3.40
N ILE A 114 -1.11 -11.60 -3.49
CA ILE A 114 -0.90 -12.62 -4.53
C ILE A 114 -1.95 -13.73 -4.41
N VAL A 115 -2.19 -14.25 -3.20
CA VAL A 115 -3.20 -15.29 -2.96
C VAL A 115 -4.59 -14.79 -3.35
N PHE A 116 -4.93 -13.55 -2.99
CA PHE A 116 -6.21 -12.94 -3.35
C PHE A 116 -6.38 -12.82 -4.88
N ILE A 117 -5.33 -12.38 -5.59
CA ILE A 117 -5.35 -12.28 -7.06
C ILE A 117 -5.53 -13.67 -7.69
N ILE A 118 -4.77 -14.67 -7.23
CA ILE A 118 -4.88 -16.05 -7.75
C ILE A 118 -6.29 -16.60 -7.52
N TRP A 119 -6.84 -16.42 -6.31
CA TRP A 119 -8.19 -16.84 -5.96
C TRP A 119 -9.23 -16.15 -6.85
N PHE A 120 -9.16 -14.81 -6.99
CA PHE A 120 -10.08 -14.04 -7.81
C PHE A 120 -10.06 -14.51 -9.28
N ILE A 121 -8.87 -14.73 -9.83
CA ILE A 121 -8.71 -15.25 -11.18
C ILE A 121 -9.32 -16.64 -11.29
N SER A 122 -9.07 -17.53 -10.31
CA SER A 122 -9.58 -18.90 -10.34
C SER A 122 -11.10 -18.97 -10.33
N GLU A 123 -11.79 -18.11 -9.59
CA GLU A 123 -13.25 -18.01 -9.58
C GLU A 123 -13.80 -17.60 -10.96
N GLN A 124 -13.17 -16.63 -11.62
CA GLN A 124 -13.59 -16.17 -12.95
C GLN A 124 -13.46 -17.25 -14.04
N TYR A 125 -12.57 -18.23 -13.87
CA TYR A 125 -12.42 -19.34 -14.81
C TYR A 125 -13.31 -20.55 -14.48
N MET A 126 -13.92 -20.58 -13.29
CA MET A 126 -14.86 -21.63 -12.89
C MET A 126 -16.34 -21.24 -13.07
N SER A 127 -16.64 -19.95 -13.24
CA SER A 127 -17.97 -19.41 -13.58
C SER A 127 -18.24 -19.37 -15.08
#